data_AF-A0A6I7QRW2-F1
#
_entry.id   AF-A0A6I7QRW2-F1
#
_cell.length_a   1.000
_cell.length_b   1.000
_cell.length_c   1.000
_cell.angle_alpha   90.00
_cell.angle_beta   90.00
_cell.angle_gamma   90.00
#
_symmetry.space_group_name_H-M   'P 1'
#
loop_
_entity.id
_entity.type
_entity.pdbx_description
1 polymer ?
#
loop_
_entity_poly.entity_id
_entity_poly.type
_entity_poly.pdbx_seq_one_letter_code
_entity_poly.pdbx_strand_id
1 'polypeptide(L)'
;MNSDSVKAKAFIARLLQNPALKGFSALQQEEQIIQFLHANAAQLAPTLSSGQFFPGKNWSQIFSLLVGALYGTINDVLTPDLEKIVSRLNFTFIQLMQQTRLEQEKAAAQVGAYLTKLKDKPETRRELTGPFTAAHFGITNRYLEEIFLRKSYIHFELTKVQRLRLGVEEVRHFLDLNLLLKPAVYLFISGSQGQDRATGMVQNQFAERALSQLGKELKALPEPVLKSVVHGSVSFNDNRFIEATARLSAIFSARGRNYQANVKVDRGADTPDKSWFSTARRNYRFYGFDIKMLDELYKIAAENMW
;
A
#
# COMPACT_ATOMS: atom_id res chain seq x y z
N MET A 1 -29.97 -17.05 3.33
CA MET A 1 -28.65 -16.67 3.88
C MET A 1 -28.53 -17.23 5.29
N ASN A 2 -27.36 -17.73 5.70
CA ASN A 2 -27.14 -18.29 7.03
C ASN A 2 -27.32 -17.19 8.10
N SER A 3 -28.13 -17.45 9.14
CA SER A 3 -28.43 -16.51 10.24
C SER A 3 -27.16 -15.90 10.86
N ASP A 4 -26.11 -16.71 11.00
CA ASP A 4 -24.82 -16.28 11.55
C ASP A 4 -24.14 -15.22 10.68
N SER A 5 -24.23 -15.35 9.36
CA SER A 5 -23.61 -14.39 8.43
C SER A 5 -24.29 -13.02 8.51
N VAL A 6 -25.62 -13.00 8.66
CA VAL A 6 -26.38 -11.76 8.83
C VAL A 6 -26.00 -11.07 10.14
N LYS A 7 -25.91 -11.83 11.24
CA LYS A 7 -25.47 -11.30 12.55
C LYS A 7 -24.04 -10.75 12.49
N ALA A 8 -23.11 -11.47 11.87
CA ALA A 8 -21.73 -11.01 11.71
C ALA A 8 -21.65 -9.71 10.90
N LYS A 9 -22.38 -9.60 9.79
CA LYS A 9 -22.46 -8.36 8.99
C LYS A 9 -23.03 -7.20 9.80
N ALA A 10 -24.11 -7.41 10.55
CA ALA A 10 -24.70 -6.37 11.38
C ALA A 10 -23.74 -5.88 12.49
N PHE A 11 -22.96 -6.79 13.10
CA PHE A 11 -21.94 -6.44 14.08
C PHE A 11 -20.82 -5.61 13.47
N ILE A 12 -20.27 -6.04 12.32
CA ILE A 12 -19.22 -5.30 11.61
C ILE A 12 -19.71 -3.92 11.15
N ALA A 13 -20.93 -3.82 10.62
CA ALA A 13 -21.50 -2.54 10.21
C ALA A 13 -21.54 -1.53 11.36
N ARG A 14 -21.85 -1.97 12.59
CA ARG A 14 -21.78 -1.13 13.79
C ARG A 14 -20.36 -0.71 14.14
N LEU A 15 -19.37 -1.61 14.02
CA LEU A 15 -17.97 -1.26 14.27
C LEU A 15 -17.45 -0.20 13.27
N LEU A 16 -17.83 -0.32 12.00
CA LEU A 16 -17.44 0.64 10.95
C LEU A 16 -18.05 2.03 11.15
N GLN A 17 -19.15 2.14 11.89
CA GLN A 17 -19.78 3.43 12.25
C GLN A 17 -19.03 4.19 13.36
N ASN A 18 -17.96 3.61 13.93
CA ASN A 18 -17.19 4.26 14.98
C ASN A 18 -16.54 5.56 14.46
N PRO A 19 -16.79 6.74 15.08
CA PRO A 19 -16.19 8.00 14.67
C PRO A 19 -14.66 8.01 14.66
N ALA A 20 -14.02 7.16 15.47
CA ALA A 20 -12.55 7.03 15.50
C ALA A 20 -11.98 6.47 14.18
N LEU A 21 -12.81 5.84 13.35
CA LEU A 21 -12.42 5.33 12.03
C LEU A 21 -12.58 6.37 10.91
N LYS A 22 -13.07 7.57 11.23
CA LYS A 22 -13.25 8.65 10.26
C LYS A 22 -11.88 9.13 9.75
N GLY A 23 -11.75 9.24 8.43
CA GLY A 23 -10.52 9.69 7.78
C GLY A 23 -9.52 8.57 7.46
N PHE A 24 -9.79 7.34 7.89
CA PHE A 24 -9.08 6.15 7.43
C PHE A 24 -9.62 5.66 6.08
N SER A 25 -8.73 5.10 5.27
CA SER A 25 -9.09 4.34 4.08
C SER A 25 -9.76 3.00 4.46
N ALA A 26 -10.47 2.37 3.53
CA ALA A 26 -11.19 1.13 3.80
C ALA A 26 -10.28 0.01 4.36
N LEU A 27 -9.06 -0.14 3.82
CA LEU A 27 -8.09 -1.12 4.31
C LEU A 27 -7.51 -0.75 5.69
N GLN A 28 -7.37 0.54 6.01
CA GLN A 28 -6.96 0.96 7.34
C GLN A 28 -8.06 0.68 8.37
N GLN A 29 -9.33 0.93 8.03
CA GLN A 29 -10.47 0.58 8.89
C GLN A 29 -10.50 -0.93 9.17
N GLU A 30 -10.25 -1.74 8.15
CA GLU A 30 -10.12 -3.19 8.30
C GLU A 30 -9.03 -3.58 9.30
N GLU A 31 -7.82 -3.05 9.15
CA GLU A 31 -6.70 -3.35 10.07
C GLU A 31 -7.04 -2.96 11.52
N GLN A 32 -7.65 -1.78 11.72
CA GLN A 32 -8.05 -1.31 13.05
C GLN A 32 -9.12 -2.22 13.68
N ILE A 33 -10.10 -2.66 12.91
CA ILE A 33 -11.15 -3.58 13.39
C ILE A 33 -10.56 -4.95 13.72
N ILE A 34 -9.69 -5.50 12.87
CA ILE A 34 -9.03 -6.79 13.15
C ILE A 34 -8.19 -6.70 14.42
N GLN A 35 -7.42 -5.62 14.58
CA GLN A 35 -6.63 -5.38 15.78
C GLN A 35 -7.53 -5.25 17.03
N PHE A 36 -8.65 -4.52 16.92
CA PHE A 36 -9.63 -4.40 17.99
C PHE A 36 -10.20 -5.77 18.39
N LEU A 37 -10.60 -6.60 17.43
CA LEU A 37 -11.14 -7.93 17.69
C LEU A 37 -10.11 -8.82 18.40
N HIS A 38 -8.84 -8.77 17.98
CA HIS A 38 -7.77 -9.51 18.65
C HIS A 38 -7.51 -9.01 20.08
N ALA A 39 -7.36 -7.70 20.26
CA ALA A 39 -7.02 -7.10 21.54
C ALA A 39 -8.13 -7.33 22.59
N ASN A 40 -9.39 -7.43 22.16
CA ASN A 40 -10.55 -7.57 23.03
C ASN A 40 -11.14 -8.99 23.02
N ALA A 41 -10.42 -9.98 22.49
CA ALA A 41 -10.90 -11.35 22.36
C ALA A 41 -11.43 -11.94 23.68
N ALA A 42 -10.71 -11.73 24.79
CA ALA A 42 -11.10 -12.25 26.11
C ALA A 42 -12.43 -11.66 26.63
N GLN A 43 -12.74 -10.41 26.27
CA GLN A 43 -13.97 -9.73 26.69
C GLN A 43 -15.13 -10.04 25.74
N LEU A 44 -14.84 -10.14 24.43
CA LEU A 44 -15.84 -10.39 23.39
C LEU A 44 -16.31 -11.85 23.38
N ALA A 45 -15.41 -12.81 23.61
CA ALA A 45 -15.71 -14.23 23.44
C ALA A 45 -16.88 -14.72 24.32
N PRO A 46 -16.96 -14.46 25.64
CA PRO A 46 -18.08 -14.94 26.46
C PRO A 46 -19.44 -14.40 25.99
N THR A 47 -19.47 -13.13 25.58
CA THR A 47 -20.70 -12.47 25.12
C THR A 47 -21.14 -13.00 23.77
N LEU A 48 -20.21 -13.12 22.82
CA LEU A 48 -20.53 -13.53 21.45
C LEU A 48 -20.81 -15.03 21.30
N SER A 49 -20.28 -15.87 22.19
CA SER A 49 -20.60 -17.30 22.23
C SER A 49 -21.95 -17.61 22.89
N SER A 50 -22.63 -16.61 23.45
CA SER A 50 -23.94 -16.80 24.09
C SER A 50 -25.05 -17.14 23.07
N GLY A 51 -26.15 -17.71 23.57
CA GLY A 51 -27.27 -18.18 22.73
C GLY A 51 -27.92 -17.10 21.86
N GLN A 52 -27.80 -15.82 22.24
CA GLN A 52 -28.37 -14.70 21.49
C GLN A 52 -27.55 -14.35 20.24
N PHE A 53 -26.24 -14.58 20.27
CA PHE A 53 -25.32 -14.22 19.18
C PHE A 53 -24.96 -15.47 18.35
N PHE A 54 -23.88 -16.18 18.71
CA PHE A 54 -23.36 -17.32 17.97
C PHE A 54 -23.38 -18.59 18.84
N PRO A 55 -24.54 -19.24 19.01
CA PRO A 55 -24.67 -20.42 19.86
C PRO A 55 -23.76 -21.56 19.39
N GLY A 56 -23.03 -22.16 20.33
CA GLY A 56 -22.22 -23.35 20.10
C GLY A 56 -20.93 -23.12 19.31
N LYS A 57 -20.57 -21.87 19.02
CA LYS A 57 -19.30 -21.55 18.34
C LYS A 57 -18.22 -21.16 19.35
N ASN A 58 -16.99 -21.56 19.08
CA ASN A 58 -15.83 -21.07 19.80
C ASN A 58 -15.33 -19.75 19.19
N TRP A 59 -14.41 -19.07 19.91
CA TRP A 59 -13.88 -17.78 19.47
C TRP A 59 -13.23 -17.83 18.07
N SER A 60 -12.48 -18.89 17.74
CA SER A 60 -11.83 -19.00 16.42
C SER A 60 -12.85 -19.02 15.27
N GLN A 61 -13.96 -19.73 15.47
CA GLN A 61 -15.07 -19.79 14.52
C GLN A 61 -15.79 -18.43 14.42
N ILE A 62 -16.06 -17.78 15.55
CA ILE A 62 -16.69 -16.45 15.60
C ILE A 62 -15.78 -15.42 14.91
N PHE A 63 -14.50 -15.40 15.24
CA PHE A 63 -13.51 -14.51 14.65
C PHE A 63 -13.43 -14.70 13.14
N SER A 64 -13.40 -15.94 12.65
CA SER A 64 -13.40 -16.24 11.22
C SER A 64 -14.67 -15.72 10.52
N LEU A 65 -15.84 -15.83 11.16
CA LEU A 65 -17.10 -15.28 10.63
C LEU A 65 -17.08 -13.75 10.59
N LEU A 66 -16.57 -13.10 11.64
CA LEU A 66 -16.46 -11.65 11.72
C LEU A 66 -15.47 -11.11 10.68
N VAL A 67 -14.30 -11.72 10.54
CA VAL A 67 -13.30 -11.33 9.52
C VAL A 67 -13.85 -11.56 8.10
N GLY A 68 -14.54 -12.67 7.85
CA GLY A 68 -15.19 -12.90 6.56
C GLY A 68 -16.26 -11.85 6.23
N ALA A 69 -17.07 -11.45 7.21
CA ALA A 69 -18.05 -10.39 7.06
C ALA A 69 -17.38 -9.02 6.84
N LEU A 70 -16.28 -8.75 7.53
CA LEU A 70 -15.48 -7.54 7.35
C LEU A 70 -14.88 -7.46 5.95
N TYR A 71 -14.23 -8.50 5.48
CA TYR A 71 -13.66 -8.53 4.13
C TYR A 71 -14.72 -8.31 3.05
N GLY A 72 -15.90 -8.93 3.19
CA GLY A 72 -17.02 -8.69 2.28
C GLY A 72 -17.44 -7.21 2.26
N THR A 73 -17.67 -6.64 3.44
CA THR A 73 -18.12 -5.24 3.58
C THR A 73 -17.07 -4.24 3.06
N ILE A 74 -15.78 -4.49 3.34
CA ILE A 74 -14.69 -3.65 2.84
C ILE A 74 -14.53 -3.80 1.33
N ASN A 75 -14.71 -5.00 0.77
CA ASN A 75 -14.62 -5.23 -0.68
C ASN A 75 -15.69 -4.49 -1.48
N ASP A 76 -16.87 -4.27 -0.91
CA ASP A 76 -17.95 -3.48 -1.54
C ASP A 76 -17.50 -2.02 -1.80
N VAL A 77 -16.57 -1.49 -1.01
CA VAL A 77 -15.99 -0.14 -1.16
C VAL A 77 -14.64 -0.19 -1.89
N LEU A 78 -13.77 -1.12 -1.51
CA LEU A 78 -12.42 -1.24 -2.03
C LEU A 78 -12.37 -1.56 -3.53
N THR A 79 -13.28 -2.40 -4.02
CA THR A 79 -13.25 -2.83 -5.43
C THR A 79 -13.53 -1.66 -6.38
N PRO A 80 -14.62 -0.89 -6.22
CA PRO A 80 -14.85 0.31 -7.03
C PRO A 80 -13.72 1.34 -6.92
N ASP A 81 -13.13 1.51 -5.74
CA ASP A 81 -12.02 2.46 -5.54
C ASP A 81 -10.75 2.03 -6.28
N LEU A 82 -10.41 0.73 -6.26
CA LEU A 82 -9.29 0.19 -7.03
C LEU A 82 -9.53 0.32 -8.54
N GLU A 83 -10.72 0.01 -9.02
CA GLU A 83 -11.10 0.20 -10.43
C GLU A 83 -10.95 1.66 -10.85
N LYS A 84 -11.42 2.61 -10.02
CA LYS A 84 -11.26 4.05 -10.25
C LYS A 84 -9.81 4.50 -10.21
N ILE A 85 -8.96 3.91 -9.38
CA ILE A 85 -7.52 4.21 -9.38
C ILE A 85 -6.90 3.69 -10.69
N VAL A 86 -7.16 2.45 -11.07
CA VAL A 86 -6.63 1.85 -12.30
C VAL A 86 -7.10 2.60 -13.55
N SER A 87 -8.36 3.02 -13.61
CA SER A 87 -8.91 3.78 -14.75
C SER A 87 -8.29 5.16 -14.91
N ARG A 88 -7.69 5.71 -13.84
CA ARG A 88 -6.94 6.98 -13.86
C ARG A 88 -5.46 6.81 -14.20
N LEU A 89 -4.95 5.58 -14.23
CA LEU A 89 -3.57 5.34 -14.63
C LEU A 89 -3.43 5.52 -16.14
N ASN A 90 -2.52 6.41 -16.53
CA ASN A 90 -2.09 6.53 -17.91
C ASN A 90 -0.85 5.66 -18.14
N PHE A 91 -0.95 4.67 -19.03
CA PHE A 91 0.13 3.74 -19.34
C PHE A 91 1.07 4.23 -20.44
N THR A 92 0.98 5.48 -20.89
CA THR A 92 1.89 6.08 -21.89
C THR A 92 3.37 6.00 -21.49
N PHE A 93 3.68 6.01 -20.19
CA PHE A 93 5.07 5.87 -19.73
C PHE A 93 5.73 4.56 -20.20
N ILE A 94 4.95 3.49 -20.38
CA ILE A 94 5.46 2.21 -20.90
C ILE A 94 5.92 2.36 -22.35
N GLN A 95 5.12 3.04 -23.18
CA GLN A 95 5.47 3.31 -24.57
C GLN A 95 6.74 4.16 -24.66
N LEU A 96 6.89 5.16 -23.78
CA LEU A 96 8.08 6.00 -23.72
C LEU A 96 9.34 5.24 -23.27
N MET A 97 9.19 4.22 -22.41
CA MET A 97 10.30 3.40 -21.93
C MET A 97 10.75 2.34 -22.96
N GLN A 98 9.82 1.71 -23.69
CA GLN A 98 10.14 0.61 -24.62
C GLN A 98 10.13 1.00 -26.10
N GLN A 99 9.73 2.22 -26.45
CA GLN A 99 9.51 2.66 -27.84
C GLN A 99 8.60 1.71 -28.64
N THR A 100 7.73 0.97 -27.94
CA THR A 100 6.84 -0.04 -28.52
C THR A 100 5.40 0.39 -28.33
N ARG A 101 4.54 0.12 -29.32
CA ARG A 101 3.10 0.41 -29.23
C ARG A 101 2.48 -0.46 -28.15
N LEU A 102 1.93 0.16 -27.11
CA LEU A 102 1.21 -0.53 -26.04
C LEU A 102 -0.30 -0.46 -26.26
N GLU A 103 -0.97 -1.58 -26.03
CA GLU A 103 -2.43 -1.63 -25.82
C GLU A 103 -2.74 -1.23 -24.36
N GLN A 104 -2.98 0.06 -24.10
CA GLN A 104 -3.18 0.58 -22.75
C GLN A 104 -4.35 -0.12 -22.03
N GLU A 105 -5.44 -0.40 -22.73
CA GLU A 105 -6.60 -1.11 -22.19
C GLU A 105 -6.24 -2.51 -21.68
N LYS A 106 -5.37 -3.21 -22.41
CA LYS A 106 -4.89 -4.55 -22.01
C LYS A 106 -4.02 -4.49 -20.78
N ALA A 107 -3.15 -3.48 -20.67
CA ALA A 107 -2.36 -3.25 -19.47
C ALA A 107 -3.25 -2.94 -18.26
N ALA A 108 -4.22 -2.04 -18.42
CA ALA A 108 -5.19 -1.70 -17.38
C ALA A 108 -6.00 -2.92 -16.93
N ALA A 109 -6.50 -3.73 -17.87
CA ALA A 109 -7.25 -4.95 -17.57
C ALA A 109 -6.40 -5.99 -16.82
N GLN A 110 -5.14 -6.21 -17.25
CA GLN A 110 -4.23 -7.12 -16.53
C GLN A 110 -3.93 -6.64 -15.12
N VAL A 111 -3.66 -5.34 -14.95
CA VAL A 111 -3.41 -4.73 -13.63
C VAL A 111 -4.64 -4.86 -12.74
N GLY A 112 -5.84 -4.53 -13.23
CA GLY A 112 -7.09 -4.64 -12.47
C GLY A 112 -7.40 -6.08 -12.04
N ALA A 113 -7.25 -7.04 -12.96
CA ALA A 113 -7.42 -8.46 -12.64
C ALA A 113 -6.40 -8.94 -11.59
N TYR A 114 -5.15 -8.49 -11.70
CA TYR A 114 -4.11 -8.84 -10.74
C TYR A 114 -4.33 -8.21 -9.36
N LEU A 115 -4.77 -6.95 -9.29
CA LEU A 115 -5.15 -6.31 -8.02
C LEU A 115 -6.33 -7.02 -7.35
N THR A 116 -7.28 -7.54 -8.14
CA THR A 116 -8.36 -8.39 -7.63
C THR A 116 -7.82 -9.66 -6.97
N LYS A 117 -6.84 -10.33 -7.60
CA LYS A 117 -6.14 -11.47 -7.00
C LYS A 117 -5.41 -11.08 -5.70
N LEU A 118 -4.76 -9.91 -5.64
CA LEU A 118 -4.05 -9.44 -4.45
C LEU A 118 -4.98 -9.11 -3.29
N LYS A 119 -6.12 -8.45 -3.53
CA LYS A 119 -7.04 -8.09 -2.43
C LYS A 119 -7.74 -9.31 -1.80
N ASP A 120 -7.81 -10.43 -2.51
CA ASP A 120 -8.48 -11.66 -2.07
C ASP A 120 -7.57 -12.59 -1.24
N LYS A 121 -6.26 -12.28 -1.17
CA LYS A 121 -5.28 -13.03 -0.37
C LYS A 121 -4.93 -12.24 0.90
N PRO A 122 -5.12 -12.79 2.12
CA PRO A 122 -4.92 -12.06 3.37
C PRO A 122 -3.53 -11.40 3.51
N GLU A 123 -2.49 -12.13 3.12
CA GLU A 123 -1.10 -11.67 3.18
C GLU A 123 -0.83 -10.42 2.34
N THR A 124 -1.31 -10.38 1.11
CA THR A 124 -1.13 -9.23 0.21
C THR A 124 -2.13 -8.13 0.47
N ARG A 125 -3.34 -8.47 0.93
CA ARG A 125 -4.37 -7.51 1.32
C ARG A 125 -3.87 -6.58 2.42
N ARG A 126 -3.23 -7.13 3.45
CA ARG A 126 -2.62 -6.35 4.53
C ARG A 126 -1.52 -5.42 4.01
N GLU A 127 -0.70 -5.90 3.07
CA GLU A 127 0.39 -5.09 2.51
C GLU A 127 -0.09 -4.08 1.46
N LEU A 128 -1.32 -4.23 0.96
CA LEU A 128 -1.99 -3.28 0.08
C LEU A 128 -2.47 -2.03 0.81
N THR A 129 -2.63 -2.06 2.15
CA THR A 129 -3.11 -0.92 2.95
C THR A 129 -2.34 0.36 2.67
N GLY A 130 -1.01 0.31 2.74
CA GLY A 130 -0.15 1.47 2.52
C GLY A 130 -0.21 2.01 1.09
N PRO A 131 0.08 1.18 0.07
CA PRO A 131 0.00 1.59 -1.33
C PRO A 131 -1.37 2.10 -1.77
N PHE A 132 -2.45 1.40 -1.39
CA PHE A 132 -3.81 1.84 -1.69
C PHE A 132 -4.09 3.21 -1.10
N THR A 133 -3.75 3.41 0.19
CA THR A 133 -3.98 4.69 0.87
C THR A 133 -3.18 5.82 0.21
N ALA A 134 -1.92 5.56 -0.17
CA ALA A 134 -1.09 6.54 -0.85
C ALA A 134 -1.67 6.96 -2.22
N ALA A 135 -2.15 6.00 -3.01
CA ALA A 135 -2.78 6.28 -4.31
C ALA A 135 -4.17 6.93 -4.15
N HIS A 136 -4.97 6.47 -3.19
CA HIS A 136 -6.32 6.98 -2.92
C HIS A 136 -6.29 8.46 -2.53
N PHE A 137 -5.38 8.85 -1.64
CA PHE A 137 -5.25 10.24 -1.18
C PHE A 137 -4.26 11.07 -2.00
N GLY A 138 -3.70 10.54 -3.09
CA GLY A 138 -2.79 11.28 -3.98
C GLY A 138 -1.50 11.77 -3.30
N ILE A 139 -0.97 11.00 -2.34
CA ILE A 139 0.25 11.37 -1.59
C ILE A 139 1.41 11.54 -2.58
N THR A 140 1.53 10.65 -3.56
CA THR A 140 2.57 10.68 -4.60
C THR A 140 2.54 11.98 -5.41
N ASN A 141 1.35 12.38 -5.90
CA ASN A 141 1.17 13.57 -6.73
C ASN A 141 1.72 14.82 -6.04
N ARG A 142 1.28 15.03 -4.79
CA ARG A 142 1.65 16.20 -3.98
C ARG A 142 3.17 16.36 -3.81
N TYR A 143 3.90 15.26 -3.60
CA TYR A 143 5.37 15.34 -3.46
C TYR A 143 6.10 15.42 -4.80
N LEU A 144 5.58 14.78 -5.85
CA LEU A 144 6.25 14.75 -7.16
C LEU A 144 6.34 16.13 -7.81
N GLU A 145 5.30 16.94 -7.69
CA GLU A 145 5.30 18.33 -8.19
C GLU A 145 6.47 19.11 -7.59
N GLU A 146 6.63 19.06 -6.26
CA GLU A 146 7.72 19.71 -5.53
C GLU A 146 9.10 19.15 -5.89
N ILE A 147 9.22 17.84 -6.06
CA ILE A 147 10.48 17.18 -6.47
C ILE A 147 10.94 17.71 -7.84
N PHE A 148 10.03 17.78 -8.81
CA PHE A 148 10.34 18.25 -10.16
C PHE A 148 10.61 19.76 -10.22
N LEU A 149 9.95 20.53 -9.37
CA LEU A 149 10.20 21.97 -9.22
C LEU A 149 11.61 22.22 -8.67
N ARG A 150 11.98 21.52 -7.58
CA ARG A 150 13.26 21.72 -6.87
C ARG A 150 14.48 21.16 -7.60
N LYS A 151 14.28 20.17 -8.49
CA LYS A 151 15.35 19.51 -9.27
C LYS A 151 16.54 19.04 -8.40
N SER A 152 16.25 18.60 -7.18
CA SER A 152 17.24 18.21 -6.17
C SER A 152 17.61 16.72 -6.27
N TYR A 153 17.90 16.05 -5.15
CA TYR A 153 18.44 14.70 -5.13
C TYR A 153 17.51 13.69 -5.79
N ILE A 154 16.21 13.69 -5.45
CA ILE A 154 15.24 12.73 -6.00
C ILE A 154 15.08 12.92 -7.51
N HIS A 155 14.94 14.17 -7.97
CA HIS A 155 14.86 14.46 -9.40
C HIS A 155 16.13 14.03 -10.16
N PHE A 156 17.31 14.25 -9.57
CA PHE A 156 18.57 13.76 -10.14
C PHE A 156 18.61 12.22 -10.21
N GLU A 157 18.20 11.53 -9.16
CA GLU A 157 18.11 10.07 -9.13
C GLU A 157 17.16 9.54 -10.22
N LEU A 158 15.99 10.18 -10.40
CA LEU A 158 15.02 9.79 -11.44
C LEU A 158 15.57 10.05 -12.86
N THR A 159 16.10 11.24 -13.12
CA THR A 159 16.42 11.69 -14.50
C THR A 159 17.84 11.37 -14.95
N LYS A 160 18.81 11.24 -14.03
CA LYS A 160 20.23 11.03 -14.34
C LYS A 160 20.72 9.64 -13.95
N VAL A 161 20.32 9.13 -12.79
CA VAL A 161 20.75 7.80 -12.31
C VAL A 161 19.91 6.71 -12.95
N GLN A 162 18.59 6.74 -12.76
CA GLN A 162 17.65 5.83 -13.41
C GLN A 162 17.41 6.18 -14.88
N ARG A 163 17.81 7.38 -15.32
CA ARG A 163 17.73 7.86 -16.72
C ARG A 163 16.30 7.85 -17.28
N LEU A 164 15.30 8.11 -16.44
CA LEU A 164 13.92 8.24 -16.90
C LEU A 164 13.77 9.49 -17.77
N ARG A 165 13.33 9.30 -19.01
CA ARG A 165 12.98 10.37 -19.95
C ARG A 165 11.47 10.59 -19.96
N LEU A 166 10.92 10.78 -18.77
CA LEU A 166 9.48 10.87 -18.50
C LEU A 166 9.17 12.25 -17.91
N GLY A 167 7.99 12.80 -18.22
CA GLY A 167 7.47 13.97 -17.54
C GLY A 167 6.99 13.64 -16.13
N VAL A 168 6.65 14.67 -15.36
CA VAL A 168 6.15 14.51 -13.98
C VAL A 168 4.89 13.63 -13.93
N GLU A 169 3.98 13.80 -14.90
CA GLU A 169 2.74 13.03 -14.99
C GLU A 169 3.02 11.55 -15.30
N GLU A 170 3.94 11.25 -16.21
CA GLU A 170 4.32 9.87 -16.51
C GLU A 170 5.05 9.21 -15.34
N VAL A 171 5.90 9.94 -14.63
CA VAL A 171 6.55 9.43 -13.40
C VAL A 171 5.51 9.16 -12.32
N ARG A 172 4.48 10.01 -12.17
CA ARG A 172 3.37 9.78 -11.25
C ARG A 172 2.66 8.47 -11.56
N HIS A 173 2.24 8.26 -12.80
CA HIS A 173 1.55 7.03 -13.18
C HIS A 173 2.44 5.79 -13.02
N PHE A 174 3.74 5.91 -13.28
CA PHE A 174 4.68 4.83 -13.04
C PHE A 174 4.84 4.52 -11.53
N LEU A 175 4.92 5.55 -10.67
CA LEU A 175 4.96 5.37 -9.22
C LEU A 175 3.67 4.76 -8.67
N ASP A 176 2.52 5.21 -9.12
CA ASP A 176 1.23 4.67 -8.65
C ASP A 176 1.08 3.21 -9.06
N LEU A 177 1.50 2.83 -10.28
CA LEU A 177 1.55 1.41 -10.68
C LEU A 177 2.51 0.61 -9.79
N ASN A 178 3.71 1.12 -9.52
CA ASN A 178 4.69 0.47 -8.64
C ASN A 178 4.11 0.26 -7.24
N LEU A 179 3.45 1.27 -6.68
CA LEU A 179 2.77 1.18 -5.39
C LEU A 179 1.73 0.06 -5.39
N LEU A 180 0.78 0.09 -6.33
CA LEU A 180 -0.34 -0.84 -6.35
C LEU A 180 0.09 -2.29 -6.51
N LEU A 181 1.15 -2.56 -7.29
CA LEU A 181 1.66 -3.90 -7.51
C LEU A 181 2.74 -4.34 -6.51
N LYS A 182 3.32 -3.43 -5.72
CA LYS A 182 4.32 -3.75 -4.68
C LYS A 182 3.92 -4.93 -3.78
N PRO A 183 2.65 -5.06 -3.33
CA PRO A 183 2.25 -6.18 -2.48
C PRO A 183 2.38 -7.55 -3.14
N ALA A 184 2.51 -7.64 -4.47
CA ALA A 184 2.63 -8.90 -5.19
C ALA A 184 3.77 -9.79 -4.69
N VAL A 185 4.86 -9.20 -4.19
CA VAL A 185 6.01 -9.95 -3.67
C VAL A 185 5.61 -10.85 -2.49
N TYR A 186 4.60 -10.46 -1.70
CA TYR A 186 4.14 -11.22 -0.54
C TYR A 186 3.37 -12.49 -0.86
N LEU A 187 2.92 -12.69 -2.11
CA LEU A 187 2.40 -13.99 -2.56
C LEU A 187 3.47 -15.10 -2.51
N PHE A 188 4.76 -14.73 -2.54
CA PHE A 188 5.88 -15.65 -2.69
C PHE A 188 6.69 -15.84 -1.41
N ILE A 189 6.24 -15.24 -0.31
CA ILE A 189 6.94 -15.26 1.00
C ILE A 189 6.28 -16.25 1.99
N SER A 190 5.19 -16.91 1.58
CA SER A 190 4.44 -17.86 2.41
C SER A 190 5.34 -18.89 3.11
N GLY A 191 5.45 -18.78 4.44
CA GLY A 191 6.17 -19.73 5.30
C GLY A 191 7.33 -19.15 6.13
N SER A 192 7.85 -17.95 5.83
CA SER A 192 8.91 -17.35 6.65
C SER A 192 8.32 -16.69 7.91
N GLN A 193 8.57 -17.30 9.07
CA GLN A 193 8.25 -16.71 10.37
C GLN A 193 9.18 -15.51 10.66
N GLY A 194 8.60 -14.35 10.95
CA GLY A 194 8.92 -13.70 12.22
C GLY A 194 9.59 -12.31 12.24
N GLN A 195 10.41 -11.89 11.27
CA GLN A 195 11.14 -10.60 11.42
C GLN A 195 11.00 -9.60 10.25
N ASP A 196 11.02 -10.05 9.00
CA ASP A 196 11.03 -9.15 7.84
C ASP A 196 9.68 -8.45 7.57
N ARG A 197 8.58 -8.93 8.17
CA ARG A 197 7.25 -8.32 7.97
C ARG A 197 7.08 -6.97 8.68
N ALA A 198 7.83 -6.72 9.75
CA ALA A 198 7.71 -5.47 10.49
C ALA A 198 8.28 -4.27 9.71
N THR A 199 9.31 -4.51 8.92
CA THR A 199 9.98 -3.47 8.09
C THR A 199 9.27 -3.25 6.77
N GLY A 200 8.44 -4.21 6.32
CA GLY A 200 7.84 -4.20 4.98
C GLY A 200 8.87 -4.43 3.87
N MET A 201 10.03 -5.01 4.21
CA MET A 201 11.10 -5.36 3.28
C MET A 201 11.22 -6.86 3.11
N VAL A 202 11.83 -7.29 2.01
CA VAL A 202 11.96 -8.68 1.60
C VAL A 202 13.39 -8.91 1.11
N GLN A 203 13.88 -10.14 1.29
CA GLN A 203 15.19 -10.51 0.77
C GLN A 203 15.17 -10.55 -0.77
N ASN A 204 16.30 -10.22 -1.39
CA ASN A 204 16.41 -10.12 -2.86
C ASN A 204 15.98 -11.40 -3.59
N GLN A 205 16.25 -12.58 -3.00
CA GLN A 205 15.82 -13.87 -3.58
C GLN A 205 14.30 -14.00 -3.77
N PHE A 206 13.49 -13.39 -2.90
CA PHE A 206 12.03 -13.41 -3.04
C PHE A 206 11.58 -12.41 -4.11
N ALA A 207 12.27 -11.28 -4.25
CA ALA A 207 12.00 -10.30 -5.30
C ALA A 207 12.25 -10.89 -6.69
N GLU A 208 13.32 -11.66 -6.90
CA GLU A 208 13.61 -12.35 -8.18
C GLU A 208 12.54 -13.39 -8.54
N ARG A 209 12.08 -14.17 -7.55
CA ARG A 209 10.98 -15.13 -7.76
C ARG A 209 9.68 -14.40 -8.14
N ALA A 210 9.38 -13.31 -7.44
CA ALA A 210 8.23 -12.48 -7.75
C ALA A 210 8.32 -11.88 -9.15
N LEU A 211 9.49 -11.40 -9.56
CA LEU A 211 9.74 -10.84 -10.90
C LEU A 211 9.46 -11.87 -12.00
N SER A 212 10.00 -13.08 -11.85
CA SER A 212 9.78 -14.16 -12.81
C SER A 212 8.31 -14.52 -12.95
N GLN A 213 7.56 -14.58 -11.84
CA GLN A 213 6.14 -14.90 -11.89
C GLN A 213 5.29 -13.74 -12.43
N LEU A 214 5.60 -12.50 -12.02
CA LEU A 214 4.94 -11.30 -12.53
C LEU A 214 5.12 -11.16 -14.04
N GLY A 215 6.31 -11.47 -14.58
CA GLY A 215 6.54 -11.45 -16.03
C GLY A 215 5.65 -12.44 -16.80
N LYS A 216 5.24 -13.55 -16.18
CA LYS A 216 4.32 -14.53 -16.78
C LYS A 216 2.87 -14.07 -16.75
N GLU A 217 2.45 -13.42 -15.65
CA GLU A 217 1.06 -13.00 -15.41
C GLU A 217 0.73 -11.63 -16.03
N LEU A 218 1.69 -10.70 -16.02
CA LEU A 218 1.54 -9.31 -16.47
C LEU A 218 2.32 -9.04 -17.75
N LYS A 219 2.05 -9.82 -18.80
CA LYS A 219 2.77 -9.76 -20.08
C LYS A 219 2.68 -8.41 -20.79
N ALA A 220 1.68 -7.58 -20.46
CA ALA A 220 1.55 -6.24 -20.99
C ALA A 220 2.53 -5.24 -20.35
N LEU A 221 3.16 -5.59 -19.22
CA LEU A 221 4.10 -4.73 -18.51
C LEU A 221 5.55 -5.08 -18.86
N PRO A 222 6.40 -4.07 -19.15
CA PRO A 222 7.83 -4.26 -19.35
C PRO A 222 8.53 -4.91 -18.15
N GLU A 223 9.56 -5.71 -18.41
CA GLU A 223 10.44 -6.18 -17.35
C GLU A 223 11.03 -5.03 -16.49
N PRO A 224 11.52 -3.89 -17.05
CA PRO A 224 11.98 -2.76 -16.22
C PRO A 224 10.91 -2.19 -15.28
N VAL A 225 9.64 -2.23 -15.67
CA VAL A 225 8.52 -1.78 -14.83
C VAL A 225 8.32 -2.79 -13.70
N LEU A 226 8.23 -4.09 -14.04
CA LEU A 226 8.06 -5.16 -13.07
C LEU A 226 9.24 -5.27 -12.09
N LYS A 227 10.45 -5.00 -12.55
CA LYS A 227 11.66 -4.94 -11.72
C LYS A 227 11.54 -3.83 -10.68
N SER A 228 11.13 -2.63 -11.11
CA SER A 228 10.87 -1.51 -10.18
C SER A 228 9.75 -1.83 -9.17
N VAL A 229 8.71 -2.58 -9.58
CA VAL A 229 7.64 -3.04 -8.68
C VAL A 229 8.22 -3.90 -7.56
N VAL A 230 8.98 -4.95 -7.90
CA VAL A 230 9.49 -5.91 -6.90
C VAL A 230 10.57 -5.30 -6.01
N HIS A 231 11.42 -4.44 -6.57
CA HIS A 231 12.45 -3.75 -5.82
C HIS A 231 11.89 -2.73 -4.83
N GLY A 232 10.65 -2.29 -5.01
CA GLY A 232 9.96 -1.45 -4.03
C GLY A 232 9.80 -2.12 -2.66
N SER A 233 9.99 -3.44 -2.58
CA SER A 233 9.98 -4.22 -1.34
C SER A 233 11.38 -4.66 -0.89
N VAL A 234 12.46 -4.20 -1.52
CA VAL A 234 13.85 -4.56 -1.15
C VAL A 234 14.52 -3.40 -0.43
N SER A 235 15.32 -3.72 0.59
CA SER A 235 16.09 -2.71 1.35
C SER A 235 17.17 -2.06 0.47
N PHE A 236 17.18 -0.73 0.43
CA PHE A 236 18.24 0.05 -0.23
C PHE A 236 19.59 -0.06 0.48
N ASN A 237 19.60 -0.43 1.76
CA ASN A 237 20.86 -0.67 2.47
C ASN A 237 21.53 -1.96 1.99
N ASP A 238 20.73 -2.94 1.59
CA ASP A 238 21.21 -4.24 1.12
C ASP A 238 21.52 -4.20 -0.39
N ASN A 239 20.76 -3.42 -1.15
CA ASN A 239 20.98 -3.20 -2.58
C ASN A 239 20.95 -1.71 -2.95
N ARG A 240 22.13 -1.13 -3.16
CA ARG A 240 22.31 0.29 -3.56
C ARG A 240 21.95 0.58 -5.02
N PHE A 241 21.62 -0.44 -5.81
CA PHE A 241 21.29 -0.31 -7.24
C PHE A 241 19.78 -0.26 -7.51
N ILE A 242 18.96 -0.19 -6.45
CA ILE A 242 17.51 -0.07 -6.59
C ILE A 242 17.12 1.24 -7.27
N GLU A 243 16.19 1.14 -8.22
CA GLU A 243 15.64 2.25 -8.97
C GLU A 243 15.05 3.32 -8.07
N ALA A 244 15.15 4.59 -8.47
CA ALA A 244 14.60 5.69 -7.69
C ALA A 244 13.07 5.58 -7.53
N THR A 245 12.38 5.10 -8.55
CA THR A 245 10.93 4.84 -8.50
C THR A 245 10.55 3.77 -7.49
N ALA A 246 11.34 2.70 -7.39
CA ALA A 246 11.16 1.66 -6.39
C ALA A 246 11.37 2.20 -4.96
N ARG A 247 12.45 2.97 -4.73
CA ARG A 247 12.74 3.63 -3.45
C ARG A 247 11.62 4.58 -3.01
N LEU A 248 11.10 5.41 -3.91
CA LEU A 248 9.97 6.29 -3.62
C LEU A 248 8.69 5.51 -3.30
N SER A 249 8.42 4.44 -4.05
CA SER A 249 7.27 3.57 -3.81
C SER A 249 7.34 2.93 -2.42
N ALA A 250 8.53 2.51 -1.98
CA ALA A 250 8.74 2.01 -0.62
C ALA A 250 8.36 3.05 0.46
N ILE A 251 8.87 4.27 0.31
CA ILE A 251 8.64 5.37 1.26
C ILE A 251 7.16 5.76 1.29
N PHE A 252 6.53 5.97 0.13
CA PHE A 252 5.12 6.37 0.06
C PHE A 252 4.17 5.26 0.49
N SER A 253 4.51 3.99 0.22
CA SER A 253 3.78 2.84 0.77
C SER A 253 3.77 2.87 2.30
N ALA A 254 4.93 3.07 2.93
CA ALA A 254 5.04 3.14 4.39
C ALA A 254 4.36 4.38 4.98
N ARG A 255 4.47 5.54 4.32
CA ARG A 255 3.77 6.77 4.73
C ARG A 255 2.26 6.59 4.65
N GLY A 256 1.77 6.01 3.55
CA GLY A 256 0.37 5.74 3.29
C GLY A 256 -0.27 4.86 4.36
N ARG A 257 0.46 3.89 4.91
CA ARG A 257 -0.08 3.00 5.96
C ARG A 257 -0.55 3.76 7.21
N ASN A 258 0.15 4.84 7.55
CA ASN A 258 -0.12 5.69 8.71
C ASN A 258 -0.74 7.04 8.31
N TYR A 259 -1.22 7.18 7.08
CA TYR A 259 -1.80 8.43 6.63
C TYR A 259 -3.23 8.56 7.14
N GLN A 260 -3.56 9.75 7.66
CA GLN A 260 -4.91 10.11 8.07
C GLN A 260 -5.24 11.41 7.36
N ALA A 261 -6.34 11.42 6.60
CA ALA A 261 -6.80 12.64 5.95
C ALA A 261 -7.41 13.59 6.99
N ASN A 262 -7.25 14.90 6.77
CA ASN A 262 -7.90 15.95 7.55
C ASN A 262 -7.53 15.99 9.05
N VAL A 263 -6.32 15.57 9.42
CA VAL A 263 -5.82 15.72 10.79
C VAL A 263 -5.64 17.21 11.09
N LYS A 264 -6.31 17.67 12.15
CA LYS A 264 -6.14 19.04 12.65
C LYS A 264 -4.77 19.15 13.32
N VAL A 265 -3.99 20.15 12.91
CA VAL A 265 -2.69 20.45 13.51
C VAL A 265 -2.87 21.53 14.55
N ASP A 266 -2.49 21.24 15.79
CA ASP A 266 -2.51 22.21 16.87
C ASP A 266 -1.39 23.25 16.69
N ARG A 267 -1.62 24.48 17.18
CA ARG A 267 -0.66 25.57 17.04
C ARG A 267 0.65 25.21 17.74
N GLY A 268 1.75 25.21 16.98
CA GLY A 268 3.09 24.89 17.48
C GLY A 268 3.45 23.40 17.44
N ALA A 269 2.52 22.53 17.04
CA ALA A 269 2.83 21.13 16.75
C ALA A 269 3.42 20.99 15.34
N ASP A 270 4.30 19.99 15.16
CA ASP A 270 4.74 19.58 13.83
C ASP A 270 3.58 18.95 13.06
N THR A 271 3.54 19.23 11.76
CA THR A 271 2.55 18.67 10.83
C THR A 271 2.75 17.16 10.65
N PRO A 272 1.69 16.39 10.30
CA PRO A 272 1.75 14.93 10.28
C PRO A 272 2.85 14.38 9.37
N ASP A 273 3.03 14.92 8.16
CA ASP A 273 4.07 14.40 7.26
C ASP A 273 5.46 14.78 7.75
N LYS A 274 5.67 16.04 8.16
CA LYS A 274 6.93 16.49 8.75
C LYS A 274 7.35 15.60 9.93
N SER A 275 6.43 15.31 10.85
CA SER A 275 6.68 14.43 12.00
C SER A 275 6.99 12.99 11.56
N TRP A 276 6.24 12.46 10.59
CA TRP A 276 6.46 11.12 10.06
C TRP A 276 7.84 11.00 9.40
N PHE A 277 8.22 11.93 8.51
CA PHE A 277 9.54 11.92 7.88
C PHE A 277 10.66 12.14 8.89
N SER A 278 10.45 12.96 9.92
CA SER A 278 11.42 13.11 11.02
C SER A 278 11.71 11.77 11.70
N THR A 279 10.66 11.00 12.00
CA THR A 279 10.78 9.66 12.59
C THR A 279 11.39 8.66 11.60
N ALA A 280 10.96 8.67 10.34
CA ALA A 280 11.45 7.75 9.31
C ALA A 280 12.95 7.94 9.05
N ARG A 281 13.43 9.20 9.06
CA ARG A 281 14.87 9.51 8.93
C ARG A 281 15.72 8.92 10.06
N ARG A 282 15.21 8.91 11.29
CA ARG A 282 15.93 8.28 12.42
C ARG A 282 15.98 6.76 12.30
N ASN A 283 14.97 6.17 11.66
CA ASN A 283 14.80 4.72 11.54
C ASN A 283 15.07 4.18 10.12
N TYR A 284 15.71 4.96 9.24
CA TYR A 284 15.84 4.62 7.81
C TYR A 284 16.55 3.27 7.59
N ARG A 285 17.48 2.89 8.48
CA ARG A 285 18.19 1.61 8.39
C ARG A 285 17.26 0.43 8.61
N PHE A 286 16.41 0.52 9.63
CA PHE A 286 15.42 -0.50 9.96
C PHE A 286 14.44 -0.73 8.81
N TYR A 287 13.96 0.36 8.20
CA TYR A 287 13.04 0.28 7.07
C TYR A 287 13.71 0.12 5.71
N GLY A 288 15.05 0.04 5.62
CA GLY A 288 15.74 -0.08 4.33
C GLY A 288 15.59 1.14 3.41
N PHE A 289 15.28 2.32 3.93
CA PHE A 289 15.05 3.53 3.13
C PHE A 289 16.33 4.25 2.72
N ASP A 290 16.23 5.03 1.65
CA ASP A 290 17.26 6.00 1.27
C ASP A 290 17.14 7.28 2.12
N ILE A 291 18.12 7.51 2.98
CA ILE A 291 18.16 8.67 3.88
C ILE A 291 18.14 10.00 3.12
N LYS A 292 18.78 10.08 1.95
CA LYS A 292 18.84 11.33 1.17
C LYS A 292 17.49 11.68 0.56
N MET A 293 16.72 10.67 0.14
CA MET A 293 15.34 10.89 -0.30
C MET A 293 14.46 11.34 0.87
N LEU A 294 14.60 10.71 2.04
CA LEU A 294 13.84 11.12 3.23
C LEU A 294 14.18 12.55 3.68
N ASP A 295 15.44 12.97 3.57
CA ASP A 295 15.85 14.35 3.87
C ASP A 295 15.21 15.37 2.93
N GLU A 296 15.14 15.07 1.64
CA GLU A 296 14.45 15.94 0.68
C GLU A 296 12.94 15.98 0.93
N LEU A 297 12.30 14.82 1.13
CA LEU A 297 10.86 14.75 1.43
C LEU A 297 10.50 15.45 2.75
N TYR A 298 11.36 15.36 3.77
CA TYR A 298 11.21 16.09 5.02
C TYR A 298 11.24 17.61 4.79
N LYS A 299 12.17 18.12 3.98
CA LYS A 299 12.25 19.55 3.64
C LYS A 299 11.01 20.01 2.89
N ILE A 300 10.57 19.23 1.89
CA ILE A 300 9.33 19.50 1.15
C ILE A 300 8.14 19.59 2.12
N ALA A 301 8.00 18.62 3.02
CA ALA A 301 6.90 18.61 4.00
C ALA A 301 6.96 19.81 4.95
N ALA A 302 8.15 20.17 5.43
CA ALA A 302 8.34 21.27 6.37
C ALA A 302 8.06 22.64 5.74
N GLU A 303 8.47 22.86 4.49
CA GLU A 303 8.27 24.11 3.77
C GLU A 303 6.81 24.33 3.35
N ASN A 304 6.10 23.24 3.05
CA ASN A 304 4.70 23.28 2.63
C ASN A 304 3.68 23.08 3.77
N MET A 305 4.14 22.92 5.01
CA MET A 305 3.29 22.68 6.19
C MET A 305 2.39 21.43 6.04
N TRP A 306 2.97 20.34 5.56
CA TRP A 306 2.31 19.03 5.37
C TRP A 306 2.59 18.03 6.48
#